data_AF-A0A0C3J751-F1
#
_entry.id   AF-A0A0C3J751-F1
#
_cell.length_a   1.000
_cell.length_b   1.000
_cell.length_c   1.000
_cell.angle_alpha   90.00
_cell.angle_beta   90.00
_cell.angle_gamma   90.00
#
_symmetry.space_group_name_H-M   'P 1'
#
loop_
_entity.id
_entity.type
_entity.pdbx_description
1 polymer ?
#
loop_
_entity_poly.entity_id
_entity_poly.type
_entity_poly.pdbx_seq_one_letter_code
_entity_poly.pdbx_strand_id
1 'polypeptide(L)'
;MFIPELSSIVGLSKVCQSLHASMKKKPSKAKCSQSDHSDRQQLATQRWFSKPGVHKAQNEKAGLRVARARLQQQESSKCSRQTAVSAETLAPIKHTAALLVETLTPIRRAIELWHVDWQPEDRWPDELEILKESVWSKSDPAALSRFWAGMRAHIEEGKEILSRLHGISHGAQMEVPSTSLGSFYDMCVNVASEVKFFEMSLLHADT
;
A
#
# COMPACT_ATOMS: atom_id res chain seq x y z
N MET A 1 20.38 27.96 8.82
CA MET A 1 20.09 26.83 9.72
C MET A 1 19.72 25.67 8.82
N PHE A 2 20.65 24.73 8.63
CA PHE A 2 20.52 23.61 7.70
C PHE A 2 19.73 22.48 8.37
N ILE A 3 18.72 21.96 7.68
CA ILE A 3 17.97 20.75 8.08
C ILE A 3 18.75 19.54 7.55
N PRO A 4 19.19 18.58 8.39
CA PRO A 4 19.83 17.38 7.90
C PRO A 4 18.80 16.34 7.45
N GLU A 5 18.92 15.98 6.18
CA GLU A 5 18.73 14.69 5.52
C GLU A 5 17.73 13.66 6.08
N LEU A 6 16.71 13.40 5.25
CA LEU A 6 15.81 12.24 5.25
C LEU A 6 16.50 10.97 4.70
N SER A 7 17.72 10.65 5.13
CA SER A 7 18.51 9.53 4.59
C SER A 7 18.27 8.17 5.30
N SER A 8 17.36 8.09 6.26
CA SER A 8 17.08 6.88 7.05
C SER A 8 15.73 6.19 6.77
N ILE A 9 14.97 6.63 5.77
CA ILE A 9 13.51 6.35 5.64
C ILE A 9 13.20 5.15 4.72
N VAL A 10 14.13 4.22 4.56
CA VAL A 10 13.92 3.08 3.64
C VAL A 10 14.25 1.73 4.26
N GLY A 11 14.39 1.68 5.58
CA GLY A 11 14.85 0.50 6.30
C GLY A 11 13.90 -0.68 6.17
N LEU A 12 12.62 -0.53 6.51
CA LEU A 12 11.72 -1.69 6.54
C LEU A 12 11.10 -2.06 5.21
N SER A 13 10.59 -1.08 4.47
CA SER A 13 9.96 -1.37 3.17
C SER A 13 10.95 -2.12 2.27
N LYS A 14 12.24 -1.72 2.26
CA LYS A 14 13.28 -2.50 1.58
C LYS A 14 13.70 -3.77 2.31
N VAL A 15 13.70 -3.85 3.64
CA VAL A 15 14.08 -5.10 4.34
C VAL A 15 13.02 -6.19 4.14
N CYS A 16 11.73 -5.87 4.25
CA CYS A 16 10.63 -6.79 3.95
C CYS A 16 10.57 -7.14 2.46
N GLN A 17 10.71 -6.15 1.55
CA GLN A 17 10.77 -6.42 0.10
C GLN A 17 12.02 -7.21 -0.32
N SER A 18 13.17 -6.96 0.32
CA SER A 18 14.44 -7.66 0.05
C SER A 18 14.45 -9.07 0.65
N LEU A 19 13.86 -9.28 1.83
CA LEU A 19 13.63 -10.61 2.40
C LEU A 19 12.71 -11.44 1.49
N HIS A 20 11.60 -10.86 1.03
CA HIS A 20 10.69 -11.51 0.09
C HIS A 20 11.37 -11.83 -1.26
N ALA A 21 12.25 -10.95 -1.76
CA ALA A 21 13.05 -11.20 -2.96
C ALA A 21 14.13 -12.28 -2.76
N SER A 22 14.76 -12.32 -1.58
CA SER A 22 15.82 -13.29 -1.24
C SER A 22 15.27 -14.70 -1.01
N MET A 23 14.07 -14.84 -0.43
CA MET A 23 13.38 -16.13 -0.27
C MET A 23 12.94 -16.76 -1.60
N LYS A 24 12.97 -16.02 -2.71
CA LYS A 24 12.72 -16.56 -4.06
C LYS A 24 13.96 -17.17 -4.74
N LYS A 25 15.15 -17.13 -4.14
CA LYS A 25 16.33 -17.87 -4.65
C LYS A 25 16.18 -19.36 -4.33
N LYS A 26 15.65 -20.09 -5.31
CA LYS A 26 15.52 -21.55 -5.29
C LYS A 26 16.89 -22.25 -5.17
N PRO A 27 16.99 -23.40 -4.48
CA PRO A 27 18.18 -24.25 -4.56
C PRO A 27 18.36 -24.75 -6.00
N SER A 28 19.62 -24.81 -6.41
CA SER A 28 20.07 -25.28 -7.72
C SER A 28 19.49 -26.65 -8.04
N LYS A 29 18.47 -26.69 -8.91
CA LYS A 29 17.94 -27.93 -9.46
C LYS A 29 18.78 -28.37 -10.64
N ALA A 30 19.22 -29.61 -10.57
CA ALA A 30 19.78 -30.39 -11.67
C ALA A 30 18.98 -30.17 -12.97
N LYS A 31 19.71 -30.15 -14.10
CA LYS A 31 19.18 -29.97 -15.46
C LYS A 31 18.05 -30.99 -15.72
N CYS A 32 16.81 -30.54 -15.59
CA CYS A 32 15.62 -31.22 -16.08
C CYS A 32 15.15 -30.43 -17.30
N SER A 33 14.96 -31.16 -18.40
CA SER A 33 14.61 -30.70 -19.75
C SER A 33 13.50 -29.64 -19.75
N GLN A 34 13.66 -28.59 -20.56
CA GLN A 34 12.71 -27.46 -20.66
C GLN A 34 11.28 -27.89 -21.02
N SER A 35 11.11 -29.05 -21.68
CA SER A 35 9.80 -29.63 -22.01
C SER A 35 8.97 -29.98 -20.76
N ASP A 36 9.60 -30.54 -19.73
CA ASP A 36 8.90 -31.00 -18.51
C ASP A 36 8.36 -29.84 -17.66
N HIS A 37 8.95 -28.66 -17.79
CA HIS A 37 8.51 -27.46 -17.08
C HIS A 37 7.27 -26.83 -17.72
N SER A 38 7.22 -26.78 -19.06
CA SER A 38 6.08 -26.23 -19.80
C SER A 38 4.81 -27.04 -19.55
N ASP A 39 4.92 -28.37 -19.61
CA ASP A 39 3.78 -29.27 -19.47
C ASP A 39 3.21 -29.24 -18.05
N ARG A 40 4.08 -29.14 -17.03
CA ARG A 40 3.67 -28.98 -15.63
C ARG A 40 2.96 -27.66 -15.39
N GLN A 41 3.39 -26.59 -16.05
CA GLN A 41 2.76 -25.28 -15.93
C GLN A 41 1.38 -25.26 -16.61
N GLN A 42 1.25 -25.89 -17.77
CA GLN A 42 -0.05 -26.05 -18.45
C GLN A 42 -1.02 -26.89 -17.62
N LEU A 43 -0.56 -28.01 -17.05
CA LEU A 43 -1.37 -28.85 -16.16
C LEU A 43 -1.81 -28.11 -14.88
N ALA A 44 -0.92 -27.35 -14.26
CA ALA A 44 -1.26 -26.54 -13.08
C ALA A 44 -2.30 -25.46 -13.41
N THR A 45 -2.14 -24.82 -14.58
CA THR A 45 -3.07 -23.80 -15.08
C THR A 45 -4.44 -24.43 -15.38
N GLN A 46 -4.49 -25.57 -16.08
CA GLN A 46 -5.74 -26.29 -16.32
C GLN A 46 -6.41 -26.76 -15.03
N ARG A 47 -5.66 -27.29 -14.07
CA ARG A 47 -6.20 -27.69 -12.75
C ARG A 47 -6.77 -26.50 -11.99
N TRP A 48 -6.16 -25.33 -12.11
CA TRP A 48 -6.69 -24.11 -11.51
C TRP A 48 -7.99 -23.64 -12.18
N PHE A 49 -8.04 -23.65 -13.51
CA PHE A 49 -9.25 -23.30 -14.28
C PHE A 49 -10.40 -24.31 -14.10
N SER A 50 -10.08 -25.59 -13.85
CA SER A 50 -11.07 -26.65 -13.65
C SER A 50 -11.75 -26.61 -12.28
N LYS A 51 -11.31 -25.73 -11.36
CA LYS A 51 -11.97 -25.56 -10.05
C LYS A 51 -13.37 -24.93 -10.24
N PRO A 52 -14.42 -25.52 -9.67
CA PRO A 52 -15.77 -24.98 -9.78
C PRO A 52 -15.83 -23.56 -9.21
N GLY A 53 -16.39 -22.62 -9.98
CA GLY A 53 -16.53 -21.22 -9.60
C GLY A 53 -15.41 -20.27 -10.06
N VAL A 54 -14.24 -20.76 -10.44
CA VAL A 54 -13.11 -19.90 -10.87
C VAL A 54 -13.43 -19.13 -12.16
N HIS A 55 -14.04 -19.80 -13.14
CA HIS A 55 -14.48 -19.16 -14.37
C HIS A 55 -15.52 -18.06 -14.11
N LYS A 56 -16.46 -18.30 -13.19
CA LYS A 56 -17.52 -17.33 -12.86
C LYS A 56 -16.94 -16.10 -12.15
N ALA A 57 -16.06 -16.31 -11.18
CA ALA A 57 -15.38 -15.24 -10.45
C ALA A 57 -14.47 -14.39 -11.34
N GLN A 58 -13.77 -15.00 -12.32
CA GLN A 58 -12.96 -14.24 -13.27
C GLN A 58 -13.82 -13.45 -14.27
N ASN A 59 -14.89 -14.04 -14.78
CA ASN A 59 -15.82 -13.34 -15.68
C ASN A 59 -16.50 -12.16 -14.97
N GLU A 60 -16.86 -12.32 -13.70
CA GLU A 60 -17.41 -11.25 -12.87
C GLU A 60 -16.37 -10.15 -12.63
N LYS A 61 -15.12 -10.50 -12.28
CA LYS A 61 -14.01 -9.55 -12.14
C LYS A 61 -13.67 -8.84 -13.45
N ALA A 62 -13.81 -9.50 -14.60
CA ALA A 62 -13.65 -8.88 -15.91
C ALA A 62 -14.81 -7.93 -16.23
N GLY A 63 -16.05 -8.33 -15.93
CA GLY A 63 -17.24 -7.50 -16.07
C GLY A 63 -17.16 -6.21 -15.25
N LEU A 64 -16.70 -6.30 -13.99
CA LEU A 64 -16.49 -5.14 -13.13
C LEU A 64 -15.43 -4.17 -13.68
N ARG A 65 -14.37 -4.69 -14.32
CA ARG A 65 -13.35 -3.83 -14.97
C ARG A 65 -13.91 -3.10 -16.18
N VAL A 66 -14.69 -3.78 -17.02
CA VAL A 66 -15.34 -3.15 -18.18
C VAL A 66 -16.38 -2.12 -17.74
N ALA A 67 -17.18 -2.42 -16.72
CA ALA A 67 -18.14 -1.47 -16.15
C ALA A 67 -17.46 -0.23 -15.60
N ARG A 68 -16.35 -0.38 -14.85
CA ARG A 68 -15.55 0.73 -14.34
C ARG A 68 -14.96 1.59 -15.47
N ALA A 69 -14.44 0.97 -16.53
CA ALA A 69 -13.88 1.69 -17.68
C ALA A 69 -14.97 2.49 -18.44
N ARG A 70 -16.18 1.93 -18.57
CA ARG A 70 -17.31 2.63 -19.21
C ARG A 70 -17.78 3.85 -18.41
N LEU A 71 -17.82 3.75 -17.09
CA LEU A 71 -18.16 4.88 -16.22
C LEU A 71 -17.13 6.01 -16.35
N GLN A 72 -15.83 5.68 -16.33
CA GLN A 72 -14.76 6.68 -16.53
C GLN A 72 -14.84 7.36 -17.90
N GLN A 73 -15.17 6.63 -18.97
CA GLN A 73 -15.37 7.24 -20.29
C GLN A 73 -16.58 8.18 -20.32
N GLN A 74 -17.67 7.84 -19.65
CA GLN A 74 -18.87 8.67 -19.58
C GLN A 74 -18.65 9.97 -18.80
N GLU A 75 -17.82 9.93 -17.75
CA GLU A 75 -17.42 11.10 -16.97
C GLU A 75 -16.51 12.05 -17.76
N SER A 76 -15.54 11.51 -18.50
CA SER A 76 -14.64 12.32 -19.33
C SER A 76 -15.35 13.06 -20.47
N SER A 77 -16.43 12.50 -21.00
CA SER A 77 -17.21 13.09 -22.11
C SER A 77 -18.16 14.21 -21.66
N LYS A 78 -18.44 14.33 -20.35
CA LYS A 78 -19.29 15.40 -19.79
C LYS A 78 -18.54 16.71 -19.49
N CYS A 79 -17.21 16.67 -19.41
CA CYS A 79 -16.37 17.82 -19.06
C CYS A 79 -16.04 18.77 -20.24
N SER A 80 -16.37 18.39 -21.48
CA SER A 80 -15.95 19.14 -22.68
C SER A 80 -16.88 20.30 -23.10
N ARG A 81 -17.91 20.64 -22.32
CA ARG A 81 -18.85 21.73 -22.67
C ARG A 81 -19.06 22.69 -21.51
N GLN A 82 -18.06 23.50 -21.17
CA GLN A 82 -18.23 24.80 -20.53
C GLN A 82 -16.87 25.49 -20.35
N THR A 83 -16.45 26.28 -21.34
CA THR A 83 -15.43 27.31 -21.13
C THR A 83 -15.74 28.48 -22.05
N ALA A 84 -16.39 29.51 -21.50
CA ALA A 84 -16.44 30.82 -22.09
C ALA A 84 -16.64 31.88 -20.99
N VAL A 85 -15.74 32.88 -20.98
CA VAL A 85 -15.86 34.23 -20.40
C VAL A 85 -15.71 34.28 -18.85
N SER A 86 -14.93 35.16 -18.19
CA SER A 86 -14.29 36.43 -18.56
C SER A 86 -13.05 36.69 -17.69
N ALA A 87 -12.14 37.52 -18.20
CA ALA A 87 -11.10 38.19 -17.45
C ALA A 87 -11.67 39.29 -16.53
N GLU A 88 -10.99 39.59 -15.42
CA GLU A 88 -10.17 40.81 -15.25
C GLU A 88 -10.01 41.22 -13.76
N THR A 89 -8.87 41.86 -13.50
CA THR A 89 -8.59 42.83 -12.42
C THR A 89 -7.77 42.33 -11.21
N LEU A 90 -6.55 42.86 -11.17
CA LEU A 90 -5.45 42.71 -10.22
C LEU A 90 -5.72 43.35 -8.86
N ALA A 91 -5.24 42.69 -7.80
CA ALA A 91 -4.72 43.36 -6.60
C ALA A 91 -3.54 42.56 -6.01
N PRO A 92 -2.50 43.21 -5.46
CA PRO A 92 -1.30 42.54 -4.96
C PRO A 92 -1.50 42.07 -3.52
N ILE A 93 -1.68 40.75 -3.34
CA ILE A 93 -1.85 40.15 -2.01
C ILE A 93 -0.48 39.82 -1.41
N LYS A 94 -0.23 40.47 -0.27
CA LYS A 94 0.87 40.23 0.66
C LYS A 94 0.90 38.76 1.06
N HIS A 95 2.08 38.15 0.91
CA HIS A 95 2.54 36.91 1.54
C HIS A 95 1.45 35.91 1.94
N THR A 96 0.91 35.22 0.94
CA THR A 96 0.25 33.93 1.14
C THR A 96 1.32 32.94 1.60
N ALA A 97 1.44 32.74 2.91
CA ALA A 97 1.90 31.45 3.41
C ALA A 97 0.96 30.43 2.76
N ALA A 98 1.49 29.65 1.82
CA ALA A 98 0.74 28.61 1.14
C ALA A 98 0.18 27.68 2.20
N LEU A 99 -1.09 27.88 2.56
CA LEU A 99 -1.91 26.88 3.21
C LEU A 99 -1.83 25.67 2.27
N LEU A 100 -0.97 24.72 2.63
CA LEU A 100 -0.91 23.41 2.01
C LEU A 100 -2.27 22.79 2.28
N VAL A 101 -3.20 23.00 1.35
CA VAL A 101 -4.46 22.27 1.29
C VAL A 101 -4.06 20.81 1.09
N GLU A 102 -4.00 20.05 2.18
CA GLU A 102 -3.74 18.63 2.14
C GLU A 102 -4.95 17.96 1.50
N THR A 103 -4.89 17.79 0.18
CA THR A 103 -5.84 16.97 -0.55
C THR A 103 -5.62 15.49 -0.18
N LEU A 104 -6.65 14.65 -0.35
CA LEU A 104 -6.53 13.21 -0.05
C LEU A 104 -5.55 12.46 -0.97
N THR A 105 -5.20 13.03 -2.12
CA THR A 105 -4.32 12.39 -3.12
C THR A 105 -2.88 12.17 -2.59
N PRO A 106 -2.19 13.17 -2.02
CA PRO A 106 -0.93 12.96 -1.29
C PRO A 106 -0.99 11.86 -0.25
N ILE A 107 -2.07 11.79 0.53
CA ILE A 107 -2.21 10.78 1.59
C ILE A 107 -2.41 9.39 1.01
N ARG A 108 -3.21 9.22 -0.05
CA ARG A 108 -3.32 7.94 -0.77
C ARG A 108 -1.96 7.42 -1.21
N ARG A 109 -1.15 8.29 -1.80
CA ARG A 109 0.20 7.94 -2.25
C ARG A 109 1.11 7.57 -1.07
N ALA A 110 1.00 8.28 0.06
CA ALA A 110 1.74 7.93 1.27
C ALA A 110 1.35 6.54 1.78
N ILE A 111 0.06 6.22 1.82
CA ILE A 111 -0.45 4.89 2.19
C ILE A 111 0.08 3.81 1.25
N GLU A 112 0.05 4.03 -0.07
CA GLU A 112 0.55 3.07 -1.06
C GLU A 112 2.05 2.77 -0.90
N LEU A 113 2.85 3.74 -0.46
CA LEU A 113 4.29 3.57 -0.25
C LEU A 113 4.63 2.97 1.11
N TRP A 114 3.82 3.29 2.11
CA TRP A 114 3.95 2.80 3.48
C TRP A 114 3.49 1.35 3.59
N HIS A 115 2.32 1.03 3.03
CA HIS A 115 1.68 -0.28 3.15
C HIS A 115 2.61 -1.42 2.74
N VAL A 116 2.68 -2.44 3.58
CA VAL A 116 3.37 -3.68 3.24
C VAL A 116 2.37 -4.62 2.59
N ASP A 117 2.76 -5.25 1.48
CA ASP A 117 1.94 -6.21 0.73
C ASP A 117 1.83 -7.55 1.49
N TRP A 118 1.12 -7.53 2.62
CA TRP A 118 0.81 -8.72 3.40
C TRP A 118 -0.27 -9.55 2.73
N GLN A 119 -0.34 -10.82 3.13
CA GLN A 119 -1.54 -11.63 2.94
C GLN A 119 -2.75 -11.00 3.68
N PRO A 120 -3.98 -11.50 3.48
CA PRO A 120 -5.14 -11.04 4.25
C PRO A 120 -4.89 -11.00 5.76
N GLU A 121 -5.59 -10.12 6.48
CA GLU A 121 -5.33 -9.79 7.90
C GLU A 121 -5.27 -11.01 8.83
N ASP A 122 -6.05 -12.06 8.56
CA ASP A 122 -6.03 -13.33 9.29
C ASP A 122 -4.70 -14.09 9.20
N ARG A 123 -3.87 -13.76 8.20
CA ARG A 123 -2.56 -14.37 7.93
C ARG A 123 -1.40 -13.53 8.46
N TRP A 124 -1.63 -12.32 8.94
CA TRP A 124 -0.56 -11.44 9.41
C TRP A 124 0.29 -12.05 10.53
N PRO A 125 -0.27 -12.74 11.55
CA PRO A 125 0.55 -13.38 12.58
C PRO A 125 1.53 -14.41 12.00
N ASP A 126 1.06 -15.27 11.08
CA ASP A 126 1.88 -16.31 10.44
C ASP A 126 3.04 -15.68 9.64
N GLU A 127 2.74 -14.66 8.83
CA GLU A 127 3.74 -13.95 8.02
C GLU A 127 4.79 -13.25 8.90
N LEU A 128 4.38 -12.72 10.06
CA LEU A 128 5.30 -12.07 10.98
C LEU A 128 6.25 -13.08 11.62
N GLU A 129 5.76 -14.25 12.02
CA GLU A 129 6.62 -15.33 12.55
C GLU A 129 7.59 -15.83 11.49
N ILE A 130 7.16 -16.02 10.25
CA ILE A 130 8.05 -16.37 9.13
C ILE A 130 9.17 -15.33 8.97
N LEU A 131 8.83 -14.04 9.04
CA LEU A 131 9.82 -12.97 8.97
C LEU A 131 10.79 -13.02 10.16
N LYS A 132 10.31 -13.23 11.39
CA LYS A 132 11.15 -13.37 12.59
C LYS A 132 12.11 -14.56 12.48
N GLU A 133 11.61 -15.73 12.11
CA GLU A 133 12.42 -16.94 11.89
C GLU A 133 13.49 -16.71 10.82
N SER A 134 13.12 -16.02 9.73
CA SER A 134 14.06 -15.67 8.66
C SER A 134 15.18 -14.76 9.13
N VAL A 135 14.92 -13.85 10.08
CA VAL A 135 15.90 -12.96 10.68
C VAL A 135 16.79 -13.72 11.66
N TRP A 136 16.21 -14.60 12.49
CA TRP A 136 16.96 -15.44 13.43
C TRP A 136 17.91 -16.43 12.74
N SER A 137 17.49 -17.02 11.62
CA SER A 137 18.31 -17.99 10.88
C SER A 137 19.64 -17.42 10.36
N LYS A 138 19.77 -16.08 10.29
CA LYS A 138 20.96 -15.41 9.74
C LYS A 138 22.14 -15.29 10.71
N SER A 139 22.01 -15.77 11.95
CA SER A 139 23.10 -15.78 12.96
C SER A 139 23.76 -14.41 13.22
N ASP A 140 23.04 -13.30 12.94
CA ASP A 140 23.47 -11.93 13.24
C ASP A 140 22.61 -11.39 14.40
N PRO A 141 23.16 -11.26 15.63
CA PRO A 141 22.45 -10.69 16.76
C PRO A 141 21.93 -9.27 16.51
N ALA A 142 22.60 -8.48 15.66
CA ALA A 142 22.16 -7.13 15.33
C ALA A 142 21.01 -7.11 14.31
N ALA A 143 20.74 -8.22 13.60
CA ALA A 143 19.66 -8.29 12.62
C ALA A 143 18.29 -8.23 13.29
N LEU A 144 18.12 -8.88 14.44
CA LEU A 144 16.87 -8.85 15.20
C LEU A 144 16.57 -7.45 15.75
N SER A 145 17.59 -6.79 16.31
CA SER A 145 17.45 -5.41 16.80
C SER A 145 17.06 -4.46 15.67
N ARG A 146 17.70 -4.57 14.49
CA ARG A 146 17.36 -3.77 13.30
C ARG A 146 15.95 -4.06 12.77
N PHE A 147 15.51 -5.32 12.81
CA PHE A 147 14.16 -5.71 12.43
C PHE A 147 13.11 -5.02 13.31
N TRP A 148 13.26 -5.11 14.63
CA TRP A 148 12.33 -4.48 15.57
C TRP A 148 12.40 -2.94 15.55
N ALA A 149 13.60 -2.37 15.40
CA ALA A 149 13.77 -0.93 15.21
C ALA A 149 13.06 -0.46 13.94
N GLY A 150 13.14 -1.27 12.90
CA GLY A 150 12.31 -1.12 11.72
C GLY A 150 10.83 -1.08 12.09
N MET A 151 10.29 -2.14 12.72
CA MET A 151 8.84 -2.22 13.03
C MET A 151 8.32 -1.00 13.78
N ARG A 152 9.12 -0.46 14.72
CA ARG A 152 8.81 0.80 15.39
C ARG A 152 8.71 1.98 14.42
N ALA A 153 9.64 2.12 13.49
CA ALA A 153 9.57 3.16 12.46
C ALA A 153 8.31 3.03 11.59
N HIS A 154 7.92 1.81 11.19
CA HIS A 154 6.67 1.59 10.43
C HIS A 154 5.43 2.08 11.16
N ILE A 155 5.35 1.76 12.46
CA ILE A 155 4.25 2.18 13.33
C ILE A 155 4.18 3.70 13.40
N GLU A 156 5.31 4.37 13.62
CA GLU A 156 5.35 5.84 13.72
C GLU A 156 4.98 6.51 12.39
N GLU A 157 5.43 5.97 11.25
CA GLU A 157 5.01 6.44 9.93
C GLU A 157 3.49 6.27 9.72
N GLY A 158 2.92 5.14 10.14
CA GLY A 158 1.49 4.89 10.07
C GLY A 158 0.68 5.83 10.97
N LYS A 159 1.16 6.14 12.18
CA LYS A 159 0.56 7.14 13.08
C LYS A 159 0.60 8.55 12.51
N GLU A 160 1.67 8.91 11.81
CA GLU A 160 1.75 10.18 11.10
C GLU A 160 0.67 10.27 10.00
N ILE A 161 0.50 9.20 9.21
CA ILE A 161 -0.56 9.11 8.19
C ILE A 161 -1.95 9.26 8.83
N LEU A 162 -2.21 8.55 9.95
CA LEU A 162 -3.48 8.68 10.69
C LEU A 162 -3.70 10.10 11.22
N SER A 163 -2.65 10.78 11.67
CA SER A 163 -2.72 12.17 12.15
C SER A 163 -3.11 13.14 11.03
N ARG A 164 -2.57 12.94 9.81
CA ARG A 164 -2.96 13.72 8.63
C ARG A 164 -4.40 13.45 8.19
N LEU A 165 -4.82 12.18 8.17
CA LEU A 165 -6.22 11.79 7.92
C LEU A 165 -7.17 12.44 8.95
N HIS A 166 -6.78 12.43 10.23
CA HIS A 166 -7.52 13.10 11.29
C HIS A 166 -7.61 14.61 11.07
N GLY A 167 -6.50 15.25 10.67
CA GLY A 167 -6.46 16.68 10.33
C GLY A 167 -7.44 17.06 9.22
N ILE A 168 -7.54 16.24 8.17
CA ILE A 168 -8.50 16.46 7.08
C ILE A 168 -9.95 16.35 7.56
N SER A 169 -10.26 15.39 8.43
CA SER A 169 -11.63 15.22 8.95
C SER A 169 -12.12 16.38 9.84
N HIS A 170 -11.20 17.08 10.50
CA HIS A 170 -11.51 18.22 11.39
C HIS A 170 -11.35 19.58 10.72
N GLY A 171 -10.61 19.66 9.62
CA GLY A 171 -10.53 20.87 8.81
C GLY A 171 -11.82 21.08 8.00
N ALA A 172 -12.22 22.33 7.80
CA ALA A 172 -13.30 22.69 6.85
C ALA A 172 -12.96 22.39 5.37
N GLN A 173 -11.97 21.53 5.10
CA GLN A 173 -11.38 21.21 3.80
C GLN A 173 -11.96 19.95 3.14
N MET A 174 -13.07 19.40 3.62
CA MET A 174 -13.88 18.47 2.80
C MET A 174 -14.70 19.26 1.77
N GLU A 175 -14.04 20.04 0.91
CA GLU A 175 -14.60 20.26 -0.43
C GLU A 175 -14.48 18.92 -1.15
N VAL A 176 -15.58 18.15 -1.16
CA VAL A 176 -15.64 16.84 -1.81
C VAL A 176 -16.39 16.96 -3.13
N PRO A 177 -15.68 17.06 -4.26
CA PRO A 177 -16.31 16.76 -5.54
C PRO A 177 -16.14 15.30 -5.99
N SER A 178 -15.27 14.46 -5.38
CA SER A 178 -14.99 13.13 -5.98
C SER A 178 -14.57 11.97 -5.06
N THR A 179 -14.16 12.20 -3.81
CA THR A 179 -13.85 11.10 -2.87
C THR A 179 -15.07 10.73 -2.04
N SER A 180 -15.66 9.57 -2.31
CA SER A 180 -16.71 9.05 -1.43
C SER A 180 -16.19 8.94 0.00
N LEU A 181 -17.00 9.37 0.96
CA LEU A 181 -16.71 9.25 2.39
C LEU A 181 -16.29 7.81 2.77
N GLY A 182 -16.83 6.79 2.08
CA GLY A 182 -16.41 5.40 2.21
C GLY A 182 -14.92 5.18 1.94
N SER A 183 -14.38 5.75 0.84
CA SER A 183 -12.95 5.59 0.53
C SER A 183 -12.04 6.28 1.54
N PHE A 184 -12.51 7.33 2.23
CA PHE A 184 -11.77 7.94 3.34
C PHE A 184 -11.72 7.00 4.54
N TYR A 185 -12.86 6.42 4.93
CA TYR A 185 -12.90 5.43 6.00
C TYR A 185 -12.06 4.19 5.72
N ASP A 186 -12.09 3.68 4.48
CA ASP A 186 -11.27 2.53 4.07
C ASP A 186 -9.77 2.84 4.28
N MET A 187 -9.32 4.05 3.95
CA MET A 187 -7.93 4.47 4.21
C MET A 187 -7.62 4.48 5.71
N CYS A 188 -8.49 5.04 6.54
CA CYS A 188 -8.31 5.05 7.99
C CYS A 188 -8.23 3.63 8.56
N VAL A 189 -9.15 2.74 8.15
CA VAL A 189 -9.19 1.35 8.63
C VAL A 189 -7.95 0.58 8.20
N ASN A 190 -7.52 0.72 6.94
CA ASN A 190 -6.32 0.03 6.44
C ASN A 190 -5.07 0.44 7.22
N VAL A 191 -4.87 1.74 7.47
CA VAL A 191 -3.70 2.20 8.23
C VAL A 191 -3.81 1.82 9.70
N ALA A 192 -4.98 2.00 10.32
CA ALA A 192 -5.17 1.73 11.74
C ALA A 192 -5.04 0.25 12.09
N SER A 193 -5.56 -0.65 11.26
CA SER A 193 -5.45 -2.11 11.46
C SER A 193 -3.99 -2.55 11.43
N GLU A 194 -3.23 -2.16 10.40
CA GLU A 194 -1.82 -2.53 10.27
C GLU A 194 -0.95 -1.92 11.38
N VAL A 195 -1.13 -0.64 11.73
CA VAL A 195 -0.47 -0.02 12.89
C VAL A 195 -0.78 -0.81 14.17
N LYS A 196 -2.07 -1.09 14.42
CA LYS A 196 -2.50 -1.78 15.64
C LYS A 196 -1.92 -3.17 15.73
N PHE A 197 -1.89 -3.92 14.62
CA PHE A 197 -1.29 -5.23 14.56
C PHE A 197 0.19 -5.21 15.00
N PHE A 198 0.98 -4.28 14.47
CA PHE A 198 2.40 -4.20 14.82
C PHE A 198 2.65 -3.69 16.24
N GLU A 199 1.85 -2.74 16.73
CA GLU A 199 1.93 -2.32 18.13
C GLU A 199 1.69 -3.49 19.09
N MET A 200 0.64 -4.26 18.83
CA MET A 200 0.35 -5.46 19.63
C MET A 200 1.46 -6.49 19.51
N SER A 201 2.02 -6.68 18.32
CA SER A 201 3.11 -7.64 18.10
C SER A 201 4.40 -7.26 18.83
N LEU A 202 4.72 -5.97 18.92
CA LEU A 202 5.86 -5.48 19.69
C LEU A 202 5.68 -5.70 21.20
N LEU A 203 4.47 -5.46 21.72
CA LEU A 203 4.18 -5.67 23.15
C LEU A 203 4.42 -7.12 23.59
N HIS A 204 4.14 -8.10 22.73
CA HIS A 204 4.39 -9.52 23.01
C HIS A 204 5.84 -9.95 22.76
N ALA A 205 6.65 -9.13 22.08
CA ALA A 205 8.06 -9.43 21.82
C ALA A 205 8.97 -9.06 23.01
N ASP A 206 8.54 -8.11 23.85
CA ASP A 206 9.27 -7.63 25.02
C ASP A 206 8.94 -8.39 26.33
N THR A 207 8.05 -9.40 26.26
CA THR A 207 7.67 -10.32 27.36
C THR A 207 8.30 -11.69 27.19
#